data_AF-A0A454TP17-F1
#
_entry.id   AF-A0A454TP17-F1
#
_cell.length_a   1.000
_cell.length_b   1.000
_cell.length_c   1.000
_cell.angle_alpha   90.00
_cell.angle_beta   90.00
_cell.angle_gamma   90.00
#
_symmetry.space_group_name_H-M   'P 1'
#
loop_
_entity.id
_entity.type
_entity.pdbx_description
1 polymer ?
#
loop_
_entity_poly.entity_id
_entity_poly.type
_entity_poly.pdbx_seq_one_letter_code
_entity_poly.pdbx_strand_id
1 'polypeptide(L)'
;MHASAVPSAAGNWNPLSRLKPEELAGIPETVVEKLGKDLHDLYEDVQSKGLNYVPVFGYLSLRYKNFHELGKRSQDEVREGKDWVPASLDNHALDFVMSTQYRGHHQHPGVVAGLSQSEGSAMDGVILKLPVGNAEELLARVIRRELLDENDLIHPVPATPPAGTAGLASSADAGPARPPSPKKPHSNLMYSSAVRPVTLPDGAKVKALVFVTNPDSAKSLASVFKDREGVSPQRLAYLMTSASKGDLGGPAIDYWKRFVESCETAKTAVSPIVSQAIRLASDWPDAFTGEPAAPDDMPRQHQEAAWFRAMTGAAAPRRVWHERKPEPSPDGASAGGTLGTQPKPD
;
A
#
# COMPACT_ATOMS: atom_id res chain seq x y z
N MET A 1 -32.29 -16.41 -3.87
CA MET A 1 -31.19 -17.38 -4.01
C MET A 1 -30.63 -17.27 -5.41
N HIS A 2 -29.52 -16.58 -5.59
CA HIS A 2 -28.69 -16.72 -6.79
C HIS A 2 -27.24 -16.61 -6.34
N ALA A 3 -26.62 -17.77 -6.11
CA ALA A 3 -25.19 -17.88 -6.05
C ALA A 3 -24.71 -17.83 -7.51
N SER A 4 -24.07 -16.73 -7.90
CA SER A 4 -23.28 -16.71 -9.13
C SER A 4 -22.10 -17.64 -8.90
N ALA A 5 -22.21 -18.85 -9.45
CA ALA A 5 -21.11 -19.80 -9.49
C ALA A 5 -19.99 -19.19 -10.34
N VAL A 6 -18.88 -18.88 -9.68
CA VAL A 6 -17.61 -18.60 -10.36
C VAL A 6 -17.30 -19.82 -11.25
N PRO A 7 -17.00 -19.66 -12.55
CA PRO A 7 -16.86 -20.80 -13.45
C PRO A 7 -15.68 -21.67 -13.01
N SER A 8 -15.96 -22.90 -12.60
CA SER A 8 -14.97 -23.96 -12.48
C SER A 8 -14.74 -24.54 -13.87
N ALA A 9 -13.71 -24.05 -14.57
CA ALA A 9 -13.21 -24.71 -15.77
C ALA A 9 -12.16 -25.74 -15.36
N ALA A 10 -12.36 -26.98 -15.81
CA ALA A 10 -11.50 -28.13 -15.57
C ALA A 10 -10.01 -27.81 -15.86
N GLY A 11 -9.13 -28.17 -14.93
CA GLY A 11 -7.67 -28.17 -15.11
C GLY A 11 -6.91 -26.97 -14.54
N ASN A 12 -7.54 -25.80 -14.37
CA ASN A 12 -6.83 -24.56 -13.98
C ASN A 12 -6.78 -24.36 -12.45
N TRP A 13 -5.78 -23.61 -11.95
CA TRP A 13 -5.78 -23.12 -10.57
C TRP A 13 -6.88 -22.08 -10.37
N ASN A 14 -7.66 -22.22 -9.30
CA ASN A 14 -8.66 -21.22 -8.91
C ASN A 14 -8.41 -20.70 -7.49
N PRO A 15 -7.34 -19.92 -7.25
CA PRO A 15 -7.05 -19.37 -5.92
C PRO A 15 -8.14 -18.41 -5.42
N LEU A 16 -8.92 -17.80 -6.31
CA LEU A 16 -10.03 -16.93 -5.94
C LEU A 16 -11.14 -17.67 -5.19
N SER A 17 -11.33 -18.97 -5.47
CA SER A 17 -12.26 -19.82 -4.71
C SER A 17 -11.86 -20.04 -3.24
N ARG A 18 -10.60 -19.73 -2.88
CA ARG A 18 -10.08 -19.82 -1.51
C ARG A 18 -10.21 -18.51 -0.73
N LEU A 19 -10.71 -17.46 -1.39
CA LEU A 19 -10.99 -16.18 -0.77
C LEU A 19 -12.47 -16.14 -0.37
N LYS A 20 -12.78 -15.51 0.76
CA LYS A 20 -14.17 -15.38 1.21
C LYS A 20 -14.91 -14.35 0.36
N PRO A 21 -16.22 -14.50 0.13
CA PRO A 21 -16.99 -13.52 -0.63
C PRO A 21 -16.86 -12.09 -0.10
N GLU A 22 -16.83 -11.91 1.22
CA GLU A 22 -16.62 -10.62 1.88
C GLU A 22 -15.24 -9.99 1.58
N GLU A 23 -14.20 -10.80 1.34
CA GLU A 23 -12.87 -10.30 0.94
C GLU A 23 -12.86 -9.78 -0.50
N LEU A 24 -13.78 -10.25 -1.34
CA LEU A 24 -13.90 -9.88 -2.75
C LEU A 24 -14.92 -8.76 -3.02
N ALA A 25 -15.84 -8.52 -2.08
CA ALA A 25 -16.99 -7.64 -2.27
C ALA A 25 -16.64 -6.17 -2.59
N GLY A 26 -15.44 -5.72 -2.23
CA GLY A 26 -14.93 -4.36 -2.48
C GLY A 26 -14.06 -4.22 -3.74
N ILE A 27 -13.79 -5.31 -4.45
CA ILE A 27 -12.87 -5.31 -5.59
C ILE A 27 -13.66 -5.09 -6.89
N PRO A 28 -13.25 -4.16 -7.78
CA PRO A 28 -13.87 -4.02 -9.08
C PRO A 28 -13.82 -5.34 -9.88
N GLU A 29 -14.92 -5.70 -10.54
CA GLU A 29 -15.01 -6.92 -11.36
C GLU A 29 -13.91 -6.99 -12.42
N THR A 30 -13.58 -5.85 -13.03
CA THR A 30 -12.48 -5.74 -14.02
C THR A 30 -11.11 -6.12 -13.46
N VAL A 31 -10.87 -5.93 -12.16
CA VAL A 31 -9.63 -6.34 -11.49
C VAL A 31 -9.66 -7.85 -11.27
N VAL A 32 -10.81 -8.42 -10.87
CA VAL A 32 -10.99 -9.86 -10.69
C VAL A 32 -10.82 -10.60 -12.01
N GLU A 33 -11.42 -10.11 -13.09
CA GLU A 33 -11.26 -10.65 -14.46
C GLU A 33 -9.81 -10.62 -14.92
N LYS A 34 -9.12 -9.48 -14.71
CA LYS A 34 -7.71 -9.33 -15.06
C LYS A 34 -6.84 -10.32 -14.28
N LEU A 35 -7.05 -10.43 -12.97
CA LEU A 35 -6.34 -11.38 -12.12
C LEU A 35 -6.60 -12.83 -12.57
N GLY A 36 -7.84 -13.18 -12.89
CA GLY A 36 -8.19 -14.48 -13.44
C GLY A 36 -7.45 -14.80 -14.74
N LYS A 37 -7.36 -13.82 -15.65
CA LYS A 37 -6.57 -13.94 -16.89
C LYS A 37 -5.08 -14.12 -16.60
N ASP A 38 -4.49 -13.27 -15.76
CA ASP A 38 -3.07 -13.37 -15.39
C ASP A 38 -2.75 -14.74 -14.76
N LEU A 39 -3.63 -15.27 -13.89
CA LEU A 39 -3.46 -16.59 -13.27
C LEU A 39 -3.55 -17.72 -14.29
N HIS A 40 -4.46 -17.62 -15.26
CA HIS A 40 -4.57 -18.59 -16.34
C HIS A 40 -3.33 -18.57 -17.26
N ASP A 41 -2.88 -17.38 -17.67
CA ASP A 41 -1.67 -17.21 -18.48
C ASP A 41 -0.43 -17.79 -17.77
N LEU A 42 -0.35 -17.65 -16.44
CA LEU A 42 0.71 -18.22 -15.61
C LEU A 42 0.62 -19.75 -15.54
N TYR A 43 -0.59 -20.29 -15.34
CA TYR A 43 -0.85 -21.72 -15.31
C TYR A 43 -0.40 -22.38 -16.62
N GLU A 44 -0.80 -21.84 -17.76
CA GLU A 44 -0.42 -22.33 -19.10
C GLU A 44 1.10 -22.29 -19.30
N ASP A 45 1.78 -21.23 -18.85
CA ASP A 45 3.25 -21.13 -18.94
C ASP A 45 3.95 -22.18 -18.06
N VAL A 46 3.42 -22.43 -16.86
CA VAL A 46 3.96 -23.46 -15.95
C VAL A 46 3.78 -24.87 -16.51
N GLN A 47 2.60 -25.19 -17.05
CA GLN A 47 2.33 -26.49 -17.65
C GLN A 47 3.17 -26.72 -18.91
N SER A 48 3.17 -25.76 -19.85
CA SER A 48 3.87 -25.88 -21.13
C SER A 48 5.39 -26.03 -20.97
N LYS A 49 5.97 -25.42 -19.93
CA LYS A 49 7.40 -25.52 -19.62
C LYS A 49 7.74 -26.65 -18.65
N GLY A 50 6.75 -27.39 -18.16
CA GLY A 50 6.96 -28.47 -17.18
C GLY A 50 7.59 -27.98 -15.87
N LEU A 51 7.29 -26.75 -15.43
CA LEU A 51 7.83 -26.23 -14.18
C LEU A 51 7.21 -26.97 -13.00
N ASN A 52 8.03 -27.34 -12.02
CA ASN A 52 7.58 -27.98 -10.79
C ASN A 52 7.23 -26.98 -9.68
N TYR A 53 7.13 -25.69 -10.00
CA TYR A 53 6.75 -24.61 -9.09
C TYR A 53 5.96 -23.52 -9.84
N VAL A 54 5.22 -22.72 -9.08
CA VAL A 54 4.57 -21.50 -9.55
C VAL A 54 5.46 -20.30 -9.20
N PRO A 55 5.99 -19.56 -10.20
CA PRO A 55 6.85 -18.40 -9.98
C PRO A 55 6.06 -17.16 -9.57
N VAL A 56 6.42 -16.58 -8.43
CA VAL A 56 5.94 -15.25 -7.97
C VAL A 56 7.14 -14.35 -7.75
N PHE A 57 7.16 -13.16 -8.36
CA PHE A 57 8.24 -12.20 -8.21
C PHE A 57 8.02 -11.32 -6.97
N GLY A 58 9.01 -11.29 -6.08
CA GLY A 58 9.04 -10.46 -4.89
C GLY A 58 10.18 -9.45 -4.93
N TYR A 59 9.87 -8.16 -4.88
CA TYR A 59 10.86 -7.07 -5.03
C TYR A 59 11.23 -6.35 -3.73
N LEU A 60 10.37 -6.40 -2.69
CA LEU A 60 10.66 -5.82 -1.37
C LEU A 60 10.41 -6.79 -0.21
N SER A 61 9.30 -6.68 0.52
CA SER A 61 9.08 -7.48 1.72
C SER A 61 8.99 -8.98 1.46
N LEU A 62 8.61 -9.37 0.24
CA LEU A 62 8.69 -10.75 -0.23
C LEU A 62 10.13 -11.26 -0.42
N ARG A 63 11.16 -10.40 -0.39
CA ARG A 63 12.57 -10.82 -0.38
C ARG A 63 13.00 -11.37 0.98
N TYR A 64 12.53 -10.77 2.08
CA TYR A 64 13.02 -11.07 3.43
C TYR A 64 11.96 -11.59 4.42
N LYS A 65 10.66 -11.51 4.08
CA LYS A 65 9.54 -12.01 4.89
C LYS A 65 8.49 -12.65 3.97
N ASN A 66 8.73 -13.91 3.61
CA ASN A 66 7.97 -14.66 2.60
C ASN A 66 7.56 -16.07 3.03
N PHE A 67 7.90 -16.48 4.26
CA PHE A 67 7.64 -17.82 4.76
C PHE A 67 6.15 -18.21 4.71
N HIS A 68 5.25 -17.25 5.00
CA HIS A 68 3.81 -17.49 5.02
C HIS A 68 3.26 -17.80 3.62
N GLU A 69 3.74 -17.06 2.61
CA GLU A 69 3.38 -17.23 1.19
C GLU A 69 3.99 -18.50 0.59
N LEU A 70 5.08 -18.99 1.18
CA LEU A 70 5.72 -20.27 0.83
C LEU A 70 5.15 -21.47 1.61
N GLY A 71 4.14 -21.26 2.46
CA GLY A 71 3.53 -22.33 3.26
C GLY A 71 4.43 -22.89 4.34
N LYS A 72 5.41 -22.11 4.79
CA LYS A 72 6.36 -22.47 5.86
C LYS A 72 5.87 -21.95 7.21
N ARG A 73 6.44 -22.49 8.30
CA ARG A 73 6.09 -22.07 9.67
C ARG A 73 6.89 -20.86 10.14
N SER A 74 8.11 -20.69 9.64
CA SER A 74 8.99 -19.58 9.98
C SER A 74 9.95 -19.24 8.83
N GLN A 75 10.60 -18.08 8.91
CA GLN A 75 11.60 -17.66 7.93
C GLN A 75 12.83 -18.57 7.91
N ASP A 76 13.15 -19.23 9.04
CA ASP A 76 14.28 -20.16 9.15
C ASP A 76 14.11 -21.44 8.31
N GLU A 77 12.87 -21.77 7.93
CA GLU A 77 12.59 -22.92 7.05
C GLU A 77 12.79 -22.60 5.56
N VAL A 78 12.89 -21.31 5.20
CA VAL A 78 12.97 -20.85 3.82
C VAL A 78 14.40 -20.96 3.31
N ARG A 79 14.62 -21.67 2.19
CA ARG A 79 15.95 -21.92 1.63
C ARG A 79 16.10 -21.35 0.23
N GLU A 80 17.20 -20.63 0.01
CA GLU A 80 17.63 -20.23 -1.33
C GLU A 80 17.89 -21.45 -2.22
N GLY A 81 17.67 -21.32 -3.53
CA GLY A 81 17.74 -22.39 -4.52
C GLY A 81 16.48 -23.27 -4.53
N LYS A 82 15.97 -23.63 -3.35
CA LYS A 82 14.79 -24.48 -3.18
C LYS A 82 13.47 -23.72 -3.20
N ASP A 83 13.29 -22.78 -2.27
CA ASP A 83 12.03 -22.08 -2.07
C ASP A 83 12.04 -20.69 -2.75
N TRP A 84 13.23 -20.11 -2.95
CA TRP A 84 13.39 -18.88 -3.72
C TRP A 84 14.74 -18.82 -4.43
N VAL A 85 14.86 -17.96 -5.44
CA VAL A 85 16.13 -17.62 -6.11
C VAL A 85 16.18 -16.13 -6.45
N PRO A 86 17.37 -15.49 -6.52
CA PRO A 86 17.47 -14.12 -7.02
C PRO A 86 16.92 -14.02 -8.45
N ALA A 87 16.34 -12.87 -8.79
CA ALA A 87 15.84 -12.59 -10.14
C ALA A 87 15.79 -11.09 -10.40
N SER A 88 15.77 -10.69 -11.67
CA SER A 88 15.61 -9.29 -12.09
C SER A 88 14.40 -9.14 -13.01
N LEU A 89 13.62 -8.07 -12.81
CA LEU A 89 12.48 -7.72 -13.62
C LEU A 89 12.84 -6.53 -14.51
N ASP A 90 12.95 -6.78 -15.81
CA ASP A 90 13.26 -5.77 -16.82
C ASP A 90 12.10 -4.77 -17.00
N ASN A 91 12.43 -3.54 -17.40
CA ASN A 91 11.51 -2.45 -17.72
C ASN A 91 10.59 -2.02 -16.57
N HIS A 92 11.04 -2.23 -15.33
CA HIS A 92 10.36 -1.77 -14.13
C HIS A 92 11.35 -1.08 -13.20
N ALA A 93 10.85 -0.08 -12.47
CA ALA A 93 11.59 0.63 -11.46
C ALA A 93 10.80 0.65 -10.15
N LEU A 94 11.52 0.92 -9.06
CA LEU A 94 10.92 1.13 -7.75
C LEU A 94 9.96 2.33 -7.80
N ASP A 95 8.75 2.09 -7.34
CA ASP A 95 7.72 3.11 -7.13
C ASP A 95 7.30 3.12 -5.65
N PHE A 96 6.43 4.05 -5.26
CA PHE A 96 6.03 4.26 -3.88
C PHE A 96 4.52 4.35 -3.75
N VAL A 97 3.97 3.57 -2.81
CA VAL A 97 2.54 3.46 -2.57
C VAL A 97 2.25 3.72 -1.09
N MET A 98 1.14 4.40 -0.82
CA MET A 98 0.67 4.67 0.53
C MET A 98 0.18 3.39 1.20
N SER A 99 0.56 3.19 2.46
CA SER A 99 0.09 2.10 3.30
C SER A 99 -0.68 2.65 4.49
N THR A 100 -1.91 2.18 4.67
CA THR A 100 -2.84 2.68 5.69
C THR A 100 -3.18 1.64 6.75
N GLN A 101 -2.65 0.43 6.61
CA GLN A 101 -2.91 -0.68 7.53
C GLN A 101 -1.62 -1.39 7.94
N TYR A 102 -0.71 -1.66 7.01
CA TYR A 102 0.54 -2.34 7.35
C TYR A 102 1.57 -1.42 8.00
N ARG A 103 1.84 -0.27 7.38
CA ARG A 103 2.98 0.61 7.73
C ARG A 103 2.57 2.01 8.17
N GLY A 104 1.28 2.24 8.31
CA GLY A 104 0.73 3.45 8.88
C GLY A 104 -0.76 3.31 9.10
N HIS A 105 -1.44 4.45 9.19
CA HIS A 105 -2.85 4.55 9.50
C HIS A 105 -3.51 5.59 8.58
N HIS A 106 -4.83 5.62 8.42
CA HIS A 106 -5.46 6.57 7.47
C HIS A 106 -5.20 8.05 7.75
N GLN A 107 -5.07 8.42 9.01
CA GLN A 107 -4.74 9.80 9.40
C GLN A 107 -3.27 10.12 9.17
N HIS A 108 -2.41 9.10 9.23
CA HIS A 108 -0.96 9.19 9.08
C HIS A 108 -0.46 8.00 8.25
N PRO A 109 -0.68 8.03 6.93
CA PRO A 109 -0.33 6.91 6.07
C PRO A 109 1.18 6.72 6.05
N GLY A 110 1.59 5.45 6.08
CA GLY A 110 2.95 5.04 5.82
C GLY A 110 3.22 4.93 4.32
N VAL A 111 4.41 4.46 3.98
CA VAL A 111 4.82 4.20 2.60
C VAL A 111 5.46 2.83 2.46
N VAL A 112 5.04 2.12 1.42
CA VAL A 112 5.57 0.83 0.96
C VAL A 112 6.00 0.93 -0.50
N ALA A 113 6.76 -0.03 -0.98
CA ALA A 113 7.17 -0.02 -2.38
C ALA A 113 6.06 -0.49 -3.30
N GLY A 114 6.02 0.11 -4.48
CA GLY A 114 5.37 -0.42 -5.66
C GLY A 114 6.37 -0.66 -6.79
N LEU A 115 5.84 -0.98 -7.96
CA LEU A 115 6.60 -1.06 -9.21
C LEU A 115 5.87 -0.31 -10.30
N SER A 116 6.58 0.58 -10.98
CA SER A 116 6.11 1.26 -12.18
C SER A 116 6.88 0.78 -13.40
N GLN A 117 6.24 0.83 -14.57
CA GLN A 117 6.94 0.61 -15.83
C GLN A 117 7.98 1.73 -16.05
N SER A 118 9.17 1.33 -16.46
CA SER A 118 10.29 2.24 -16.73
C SER A 118 11.25 1.56 -17.71
N GLU A 119 11.18 1.94 -18.99
CA GLU A 119 12.01 1.34 -20.05
C GLU A 119 13.50 1.51 -19.76
N GLY A 120 14.28 0.46 -20.00
CA GLY A 120 15.72 0.47 -19.75
C GLY A 120 16.12 0.41 -18.28
N SER A 121 15.16 0.36 -17.36
CA SER A 121 15.40 0.08 -15.94
C SER A 121 15.23 -1.41 -15.64
N ALA A 122 15.80 -1.86 -14.53
CA ALA A 122 15.57 -3.21 -14.01
C ALA A 122 15.39 -3.13 -12.48
N MET A 123 14.51 -3.98 -11.96
CA MET A 123 14.31 -4.13 -10.53
C MET A 123 14.81 -5.50 -10.07
N ASP A 124 15.77 -5.50 -9.14
CA ASP A 124 16.24 -6.72 -8.50
C ASP A 124 15.26 -7.20 -7.42
N GLY A 125 15.07 -8.51 -7.38
CA GLY A 125 14.17 -9.17 -6.47
C GLY A 125 14.48 -10.65 -6.34
N VAL A 126 13.43 -11.42 -6.05
CA VAL A 126 13.49 -12.88 -5.95
C VAL A 126 12.31 -13.50 -6.68
N ILE A 127 12.50 -14.72 -7.18
CA ILE A 127 11.39 -15.60 -7.52
C ILE A 127 11.13 -16.51 -6.33
N LEU A 128 9.91 -16.41 -5.79
CA LEU A 128 9.35 -17.39 -4.89
C LEU A 128 8.84 -18.58 -5.70
N LYS A 129 9.22 -19.78 -5.27
CA LYS A 129 8.87 -21.05 -5.92
C LYS A 129 7.75 -21.73 -5.14
N LEU A 130 6.51 -21.36 -5.43
CA LEU A 130 5.35 -21.95 -4.75
C LEU A 130 5.18 -23.40 -5.24
N PRO A 131 5.08 -24.41 -4.37
CA PRO A 131 4.87 -25.79 -4.80
C PRO A 131 3.56 -25.94 -5.60
N VAL A 132 3.63 -26.56 -6.78
CA VAL A 132 2.45 -26.76 -7.65
C VAL A 132 1.32 -27.49 -6.92
N GLY A 133 1.65 -28.47 -6.06
CA GLY A 133 0.66 -29.23 -5.28
C GLY A 133 -0.19 -28.39 -4.32
N ASN A 134 0.31 -27.21 -3.90
CA ASN A 134 -0.37 -26.30 -2.98
C ASN A 134 -0.65 -24.92 -3.63
N ALA A 135 -0.53 -24.82 -4.95
CA ALA A 135 -0.52 -23.55 -5.66
C ALA A 135 -1.74 -22.68 -5.36
N GLU A 136 -2.96 -23.24 -5.37
CA GLU A 136 -4.18 -22.47 -5.13
C GLU A 136 -4.19 -21.78 -3.76
N GLU A 137 -3.82 -22.51 -2.72
CA GLU A 137 -3.82 -21.98 -1.35
C GLU A 137 -2.74 -20.90 -1.20
N LEU A 138 -1.55 -21.14 -1.72
CA LEU A 138 -0.43 -20.21 -1.58
C LEU A 138 -0.60 -18.96 -2.44
N LEU A 139 -1.13 -19.09 -3.66
CA LEU A 139 -1.50 -17.95 -4.48
C LEU A 139 -2.60 -17.11 -3.81
N ALA A 140 -3.58 -17.74 -3.16
CA ALA A 140 -4.61 -17.00 -2.41
C ALA A 140 -4.00 -16.20 -1.24
N ARG A 141 -2.96 -16.72 -0.57
CA ARG A 141 -2.22 -15.97 0.46
C ARG A 141 -1.49 -14.76 -0.12
N VAL A 142 -0.81 -14.94 -1.26
CA VAL A 142 -0.13 -13.84 -1.96
C VAL A 142 -1.15 -12.78 -2.41
N ILE A 143 -2.27 -13.19 -3.02
CA ILE A 143 -3.33 -12.28 -3.47
C ILE A 143 -3.90 -11.50 -2.30
N ARG A 144 -4.18 -12.16 -1.17
CA ARG A 144 -4.67 -11.49 0.03
C ARG A 144 -3.71 -10.41 0.51
N ARG A 145 -2.43 -10.76 0.65
CA ARG A 145 -1.38 -9.82 1.09
C ARG A 145 -1.21 -8.62 0.17
N GLU A 146 -1.14 -8.85 -1.13
CA GLU A 146 -0.79 -7.81 -2.09
C GLU A 146 -2.01 -7.02 -2.57
N LEU A 147 -3.21 -7.62 -2.61
CA LEU A 147 -4.40 -6.96 -3.16
C LEU A 147 -5.42 -6.55 -2.10
N LEU A 148 -5.53 -7.27 -0.97
CA LEU A 148 -6.72 -7.20 -0.10
C LEU A 148 -6.46 -6.65 1.30
N ASP A 149 -5.27 -6.92 1.87
CA ASP A 149 -4.98 -6.62 3.27
C ASP A 149 -4.71 -5.12 3.55
N GLU A 150 -5.05 -4.23 2.63
CA GLU A 150 -4.87 -2.79 2.76
C GLU A 150 -6.19 -2.04 2.64
N ASN A 151 -6.63 -1.48 3.75
CA ASN A 151 -7.87 -0.72 3.88
C ASN A 151 -7.98 0.45 2.90
N ASP A 152 -9.18 0.73 2.44
CA ASP A 152 -9.48 1.92 1.65
C ASP A 152 -9.05 3.23 2.35
N LEU A 153 -8.69 4.23 1.54
CA LEU A 153 -8.34 5.57 2.05
C LEU A 153 -9.54 6.26 2.74
N ILE A 154 -10.76 5.79 2.48
CA ILE A 154 -11.99 6.19 3.17
C ILE A 154 -12.27 5.12 4.23
N HIS A 155 -12.26 5.49 5.51
CA HIS A 155 -12.37 4.57 6.66
C HIS A 155 -13.77 3.92 6.81
N PRO A 156 -13.90 2.88 7.66
CA PRO A 156 -14.56 1.61 7.37
C PRO A 156 -16.08 1.72 7.33
N VAL A 157 -16.71 0.82 6.57
CA VAL A 157 -18.10 0.44 6.88
C VAL A 157 -18.10 -0.07 8.33
N PRO A 158 -18.83 0.56 9.26
CA PRO A 158 -18.85 0.09 10.64
C PRO A 158 -19.30 -1.36 10.69
N ALA A 159 -18.62 -2.17 11.52
CA ALA A 159 -18.93 -3.59 11.72
C ALA A 159 -20.31 -3.86 12.37
N THR A 160 -21.15 -2.83 12.50
CA THR A 160 -22.53 -2.98 12.98
C THR A 160 -23.37 -1.87 12.34
N PRO A 161 -24.52 -2.19 11.70
CA PRO A 161 -25.48 -1.16 11.36
C PRO A 161 -25.94 -0.48 12.66
N PRO A 162 -25.93 0.85 12.79
CA PRO A 162 -26.57 1.49 13.91
C PRO A 162 -28.06 1.12 13.89
N ALA A 163 -28.54 0.58 15.00
CA ALA A 163 -29.94 0.30 15.17
C ALA A 163 -30.73 1.60 15.08
N GLY A 164 -31.66 1.67 14.12
CA GLY A 164 -32.81 2.54 14.15
C GLY A 164 -32.57 4.02 13.88
N THR A 165 -32.72 4.43 12.61
CA THR A 165 -33.43 5.67 12.26
C THR A 165 -34.18 5.46 10.95
N ALA A 166 -35.18 4.59 10.99
CA ALA A 166 -36.28 4.69 10.04
C ALA A 166 -37.06 5.97 10.38
N GLY A 167 -36.95 6.97 9.51
CA GLY A 167 -37.81 8.15 9.54
C GLY A 167 -37.04 9.45 9.69
N LEU A 168 -36.81 10.12 8.56
CA LEU A 168 -37.00 11.57 8.36
C LEU A 168 -36.65 11.89 6.91
N ALA A 169 -37.62 11.65 6.03
CA ALA A 169 -37.67 12.29 4.73
C ALA A 169 -38.27 13.70 4.93
N SER A 170 -37.53 14.75 4.56
CA SER A 170 -38.02 15.92 3.82
C SER A 170 -37.10 17.13 3.98
N SER A 171 -36.44 17.53 2.91
CA SER A 171 -36.34 18.95 2.52
C SER A 171 -35.88 19.02 1.07
N ALA A 172 -36.85 19.35 0.21
CA ALA A 172 -36.64 19.68 -1.18
C ALA A 172 -36.29 21.17 -1.26
N ASP A 173 -35.05 21.48 -1.69
CA ASP A 173 -34.71 22.65 -2.51
C ASP A 173 -33.18 22.74 -2.67
N ALA A 174 -32.67 21.95 -3.60
CA ALA A 174 -31.40 22.21 -4.28
C ALA A 174 -31.50 21.58 -5.67
N GLY A 175 -31.62 22.42 -6.71
CA GLY A 175 -31.63 21.97 -8.10
C GLY A 175 -30.39 21.13 -8.42
N PRO A 176 -30.48 20.13 -9.31
CA PRO A 176 -29.38 19.21 -9.53
C PRO A 176 -28.22 19.96 -10.20
N ALA A 177 -27.17 20.23 -9.43
CA ALA A 177 -25.88 20.59 -9.99
C ALA A 177 -25.46 19.45 -10.91
N ARG A 178 -25.38 19.74 -12.21
CA ARG A 178 -24.90 18.82 -13.24
C ARG A 178 -23.57 18.22 -12.77
N PRO A 179 -23.45 16.91 -12.56
CA PRO A 179 -22.21 16.32 -12.09
C PRO A 179 -21.13 16.62 -13.16
N PRO A 180 -19.93 17.07 -12.75
CA PRO A 180 -18.82 17.14 -13.68
C PRO A 180 -18.63 15.75 -14.29
N SER A 181 -18.35 15.71 -15.60
CA SER A 181 -18.06 14.52 -16.40
C SER A 181 -17.25 13.50 -15.59
N PRO A 182 -17.54 12.19 -15.69
CA PRO A 182 -16.97 11.21 -14.78
C PRO A 182 -15.45 11.21 -14.93
N LYS A 183 -14.78 11.76 -13.91
CA LYS A 183 -13.38 11.43 -13.67
C LYS A 183 -13.32 9.91 -13.55
N LYS A 184 -12.35 9.30 -14.23
CA LYS A 184 -12.08 7.86 -14.11
C LYS A 184 -12.09 7.50 -12.61
N PRO A 185 -12.87 6.48 -12.18
CA PRO A 185 -12.94 6.15 -10.76
C PRO A 185 -11.54 5.82 -10.26
N HIS A 186 -11.08 6.53 -9.23
CA HIS A 186 -9.82 6.23 -8.57
C HIS A 186 -10.02 4.95 -7.74
N SER A 187 -9.22 3.92 -8.01
CA SER A 187 -9.25 2.66 -7.26
C SER A 187 -8.47 2.81 -5.97
N ASN A 188 -8.95 2.25 -4.86
CA ASN A 188 -8.21 2.23 -3.60
C ASN A 188 -7.17 1.09 -3.52
N LEU A 189 -7.16 0.20 -4.52
CA LEU A 189 -6.19 -0.89 -4.60
C LEU A 189 -4.79 -0.34 -4.86
N MET A 190 -3.83 -0.79 -4.06
CA MET A 190 -2.41 -0.42 -4.22
C MET A 190 -1.81 -1.00 -5.51
N TYR A 191 -2.09 -2.28 -5.76
CA TYR A 191 -1.47 -3.02 -6.84
C TYR A 191 -2.49 -3.59 -7.82
N SER A 192 -1.97 -3.93 -9.00
CA SER A 192 -2.63 -4.78 -9.98
C SER A 192 -1.72 -5.97 -10.27
N SER A 193 -2.32 -7.13 -10.53
CA SER A 193 -1.57 -8.30 -10.96
C SER A 193 -0.96 -8.09 -12.35
N ALA A 194 0.06 -8.87 -12.69
CA ALA A 194 0.59 -8.98 -14.03
C ALA A 194 1.41 -10.27 -14.14
N VAL A 195 1.42 -10.90 -15.31
CA VAL A 195 2.43 -11.90 -15.65
C VAL A 195 3.55 -11.26 -16.46
N ARG A 196 4.79 -11.36 -15.98
CA ARG A 196 5.96 -10.73 -16.62
C ARG A 196 7.13 -11.70 -16.72
N PRO A 197 7.93 -11.63 -17.80
CA PRO A 197 9.21 -12.35 -17.84
C PRO A 197 10.16 -11.73 -16.82
N VAL A 198 10.80 -12.58 -16.04
CA VAL A 198 11.92 -12.24 -15.15
C VAL A 198 13.16 -12.98 -15.59
N THR A 199 14.32 -12.38 -15.36
CA THR A 199 15.63 -12.94 -15.69
C THR A 199 16.25 -13.56 -14.44
N LEU A 200 16.61 -14.83 -14.52
CA LEU A 200 17.31 -15.58 -13.47
C LEU A 200 18.84 -15.34 -13.56
N PRO A 201 19.63 -15.74 -12.53
CA PRO A 201 21.07 -15.48 -12.51
C PRO A 201 21.86 -16.15 -13.64
N ASP A 202 21.33 -17.24 -14.20
CA ASP A 202 21.89 -17.95 -15.35
C ASP A 202 21.48 -17.34 -16.70
N GLY A 203 20.71 -16.24 -16.69
CA GLY A 203 20.17 -15.58 -17.87
C GLY A 203 18.86 -16.19 -18.40
N ALA A 204 18.37 -17.28 -17.81
CA ALA A 204 17.11 -17.88 -18.22
C ALA A 204 15.92 -16.95 -17.91
N LYS A 205 14.90 -16.97 -18.77
CA LYS A 205 13.67 -16.19 -18.57
C LYS A 205 12.49 -17.07 -18.16
N VAL A 206 11.87 -16.71 -17.05
CA VAL A 206 10.65 -17.38 -16.53
C VAL A 206 9.54 -16.34 -16.41
N LYS A 207 8.30 -16.67 -16.79
CA LYS A 207 7.18 -15.77 -16.52
C LYS A 207 6.76 -15.93 -15.07
N ALA A 208 6.55 -14.83 -14.37
CA ALA A 208 6.15 -14.82 -12.97
C ALA A 208 4.93 -13.94 -12.75
N LEU A 209 4.12 -14.27 -11.74
CA LEU A 209 3.13 -13.35 -11.19
C LEU A 209 3.85 -12.20 -10.49
N VAL A 210 3.48 -10.97 -10.81
CA VAL A 210 4.01 -9.74 -10.24
C VAL A 210 2.85 -8.85 -9.84
N PHE A 211 3.00 -8.16 -8.71
CA PHE A 211 2.09 -7.09 -8.30
C PHE A 211 2.76 -5.74 -8.54
N VAL A 212 2.24 -5.01 -9.52
CA VAL A 212 2.75 -3.69 -9.93
C VAL A 212 1.84 -2.60 -9.39
N THR A 213 2.35 -1.38 -9.21
CA THR A 213 1.53 -0.25 -8.78
C THR A 213 0.32 -0.12 -9.70
N ASN A 214 -0.88 -0.08 -9.12
CA ASN A 214 -2.08 0.15 -9.90
C ASN A 214 -2.06 1.61 -10.42
N PRO A 215 -2.06 1.84 -11.74
CA PRO A 215 -1.98 3.19 -12.30
C PRO A 215 -3.20 4.06 -11.95
N ASP A 216 -4.34 3.44 -11.66
CA ASP A 216 -5.55 4.12 -11.23
C ASP A 216 -5.65 4.21 -9.69
N SER A 217 -4.57 3.83 -8.98
CA SER A 217 -4.54 3.81 -7.51
C SER A 217 -4.58 5.22 -6.92
N ALA A 218 -5.55 5.47 -6.04
CA ALA A 218 -5.57 6.62 -5.16
C ALA A 218 -4.41 6.61 -4.15
N LYS A 219 -3.75 5.46 -3.95
CA LYS A 219 -2.61 5.28 -3.05
C LYS A 219 -1.25 5.44 -3.75
N SER A 220 -1.21 5.57 -5.08
CA SER A 220 0.04 5.83 -5.81
C SER A 220 0.57 7.23 -5.48
N LEU A 221 1.79 7.32 -4.92
CA LEU A 221 2.36 8.62 -4.57
C LEU A 221 2.68 9.47 -5.80
N ALA A 222 3.07 8.84 -6.91
CA ALA A 222 3.23 9.54 -8.18
C ALA A 222 1.93 10.24 -8.61
N SER A 223 0.79 9.55 -8.49
CA SER A 223 -0.53 10.11 -8.81
C SER A 223 -0.98 11.18 -7.81
N VAL A 224 -0.75 10.96 -6.51
CA VAL A 224 -1.15 11.88 -5.44
C VAL A 224 -0.41 13.21 -5.53
N PHE A 225 0.91 13.17 -5.73
CA PHE A 225 1.71 14.40 -5.81
C PHE A 225 1.67 15.05 -7.19
N LYS A 226 1.23 14.34 -8.24
CA LYS A 226 1.14 14.82 -9.64
C LYS A 226 2.46 15.42 -10.13
N ASP A 227 3.57 14.92 -9.63
CA ASP A 227 4.86 15.51 -9.85
C ASP A 227 5.49 14.95 -11.11
N ARG A 228 5.98 15.84 -11.99
CA ARG A 228 6.74 15.43 -13.17
C ARG A 228 8.13 14.92 -12.80
N GLU A 229 8.65 15.29 -11.63
CA GLU A 229 9.98 14.88 -11.14
C GLU A 229 9.95 13.69 -10.17
N GLY A 230 8.76 13.16 -9.86
CA GLY A 230 8.58 12.03 -8.95
C GLY A 230 8.43 12.40 -7.47
N VAL A 231 8.44 11.39 -6.60
CA VAL A 231 8.38 11.58 -5.15
C VAL A 231 9.73 12.12 -4.68
N SER A 232 9.76 13.17 -3.84
CA SER A 232 11.01 13.69 -3.29
C SER A 232 11.45 12.91 -2.03
N PRO A 233 12.75 12.91 -1.68
CA PRO A 233 13.24 12.31 -0.44
C PRO A 233 12.51 12.83 0.82
N GLN A 234 12.16 14.12 0.86
CA GLN A 234 11.47 14.74 1.99
C GLN A 234 10.03 14.24 2.13
N ARG A 235 9.30 14.09 1.00
CA ARG A 235 7.95 13.51 1.00
C ARG A 235 7.98 12.03 1.40
N LEU A 236 8.97 11.30 0.91
CA LEU A 236 9.16 9.90 1.29
C LEU A 236 9.51 9.77 2.77
N ALA A 237 10.41 10.61 3.28
CA ALA A 237 10.78 10.67 4.69
C ALA A 237 9.57 10.96 5.58
N TYR A 238 8.71 11.91 5.20
CA TYR A 238 7.48 12.24 5.93
C TYR A 238 6.59 11.01 6.13
N LEU A 239 6.44 10.17 5.10
CA LEU A 239 5.63 8.96 5.20
C LEU A 239 6.36 7.83 5.95
N MET A 240 7.69 7.89 6.06
CA MET A 240 8.48 6.97 6.88
C MET A 240 8.40 7.30 8.38
N THR A 241 8.19 8.58 8.74
CA THR A 241 8.10 9.08 10.12
C THR A 241 6.72 8.91 10.74
N SER A 242 5.79 8.24 10.07
CA SER A 242 4.52 7.81 10.67
C SER A 242 4.81 6.92 11.89
N ALA A 243 4.83 7.53 13.08
CA ALA A 243 4.98 6.85 14.36
C ALA A 243 3.75 5.98 14.71
N SER A 244 2.63 6.15 13.98
CA SER A 244 1.54 5.17 14.04
C SER A 244 2.08 3.82 13.58
N LYS A 245 2.22 2.90 14.53
CA LYS A 245 2.36 1.48 14.25
C LYS A 245 1.16 1.13 13.38
N GLY A 246 1.37 0.86 12.09
CA GLY A 246 0.31 0.22 11.32
C GLY A 246 -0.10 -1.04 12.07
N ASP A 247 -1.41 -1.29 12.16
CA ASP A 247 -1.99 -2.34 13.02
C ASP A 247 -1.37 -3.72 12.75
N LEU A 248 -0.77 -3.92 11.57
CA LEU A 248 -0.22 -5.20 11.12
C LEU A 248 1.31 -5.26 10.96
N GLY A 249 2.00 -4.14 10.78
CA GLY A 249 3.40 -4.14 10.31
C GLY A 249 4.41 -3.32 11.10
N GLY A 250 3.97 -2.39 11.96
CA GLY A 250 4.86 -1.48 12.67
C GLY A 250 5.34 -0.29 11.81
N PRO A 251 6.37 0.46 12.23
CA PRO A 251 6.80 1.68 11.56
C PRO A 251 7.17 1.47 10.09
N ALA A 252 6.86 2.46 9.24
CA ALA A 252 7.24 2.46 7.84
C ALA A 252 8.76 2.51 7.65
N ILE A 253 9.49 3.28 8.47
CA ILE A 253 10.95 3.38 8.37
C ILE A 253 11.65 2.01 8.51
N ASP A 254 11.15 1.11 9.37
CA ASP A 254 11.75 -0.21 9.60
C ASP A 254 11.62 -1.12 8.37
N TYR A 255 10.51 -0.99 7.62
CA TYR A 255 10.32 -1.70 6.36
C TYR A 255 11.41 -1.35 5.34
N TRP A 256 11.77 -0.06 5.27
CA TRP A 256 12.77 0.44 4.35
C TRP A 256 14.21 0.17 4.81
N LYS A 257 14.49 0.26 6.12
CA LYS A 257 15.79 -0.16 6.68
C LYS A 257 16.10 -1.63 6.37
N ARG A 258 15.11 -2.52 6.55
CA ARG A 258 15.25 -3.95 6.17
C ARG A 258 15.46 -4.16 4.67
N PHE A 259 14.85 -3.33 3.83
CA PHE A 259 15.10 -3.38 2.38
C PHE A 259 16.54 -3.01 2.05
N VAL A 260 17.09 -1.96 2.68
CA VAL A 260 18.49 -1.57 2.51
C VAL A 260 19.42 -2.70 2.95
N GLU A 261 19.23 -3.26 4.14
CA GLU A 261 20.02 -4.39 4.65
C GLU A 261 19.98 -5.61 3.70
N SER A 262 18.79 -5.90 3.15
CA SER A 262 18.60 -6.99 2.18
C SER A 262 19.35 -6.72 0.87
N CYS A 263 19.36 -5.48 0.40
CA CYS A 263 20.11 -5.10 -0.80
C CYS A 263 21.60 -5.17 -0.58
N GLU A 264 22.10 -4.70 0.57
CA GLU A 264 23.51 -4.75 0.92
C GLU A 264 24.01 -6.21 1.01
N THR A 265 23.22 -7.08 1.65
CA THR A 265 23.53 -8.51 1.75
C THR A 265 23.53 -9.18 0.37
N ALA A 266 22.56 -8.84 -0.48
CA ALA A 266 22.48 -9.35 -1.84
C ALA A 266 23.45 -8.66 -2.82
N LYS A 267 24.19 -7.63 -2.38
CA LYS A 267 25.03 -6.76 -3.22
C LYS A 267 24.27 -6.15 -4.41
N THR A 268 22.99 -5.83 -4.22
CA THR A 268 22.15 -5.15 -5.21
C THR A 268 22.08 -3.66 -4.92
N ALA A 269 21.77 -2.84 -5.94
CA ALA A 269 21.71 -1.40 -5.78
C ALA A 269 20.59 -0.97 -4.82
N VAL A 270 20.89 0.00 -3.95
CA VAL A 270 19.90 0.70 -3.14
C VAL A 270 19.55 2.01 -3.82
N SER A 271 18.26 2.29 -3.97
CA SER A 271 17.81 3.54 -4.58
C SER A 271 18.25 4.76 -3.73
N PRO A 272 18.98 5.74 -4.30
CA PRO A 272 19.52 6.87 -3.53
C PRO A 272 18.46 7.68 -2.77
N ILE A 273 17.25 7.81 -3.35
CA ILE A 273 16.12 8.48 -2.68
C ILE A 273 15.72 7.77 -1.39
N VAL A 274 15.77 6.43 -1.35
CA VAL A 274 15.43 5.65 -0.15
C VAL A 274 16.46 5.90 0.94
N SER A 275 17.76 5.83 0.62
CA SER A 275 18.82 6.12 1.60
C SER A 275 18.76 7.57 2.12
N GLN A 276 18.43 8.53 1.26
CA GLN A 276 18.26 9.92 1.69
C GLN A 276 17.02 10.11 2.57
N ALA A 277 15.89 9.48 2.22
CA ALA A 277 14.67 9.54 3.01
C ALA A 277 14.84 8.87 4.38
N ILE A 278 15.52 7.72 4.47
CA ILE A 278 15.81 7.05 5.76
C ILE A 278 16.64 7.95 6.67
N ARG A 279 17.66 8.65 6.12
CA ARG A 279 18.46 9.61 6.91
C ARG A 279 17.59 10.73 7.46
N LEU A 280 16.84 11.41 6.59
CA LEU A 280 15.91 12.48 6.98
C LEU A 280 14.89 12.01 8.03
N ALA A 281 14.30 10.83 7.84
CA ALA A 281 13.31 10.27 8.76
C ALA A 281 13.92 9.82 10.09
N SER A 282 15.16 9.33 10.10
CA SER A 282 15.86 8.93 11.33
C SER A 282 16.27 10.15 12.17
N ASP A 283 16.60 11.26 11.51
CA ASP A 283 16.89 12.54 12.17
C ASP A 283 15.62 13.22 12.70
N TRP A 284 14.45 12.83 12.18
CA TRP A 284 13.15 13.40 12.54
C TRP A 284 12.04 12.35 12.77
N PRO A 285 12.15 11.49 13.79
CA PRO A 285 11.24 10.35 13.96
C PRO A 285 9.78 10.72 14.27
N ASP A 286 9.52 11.90 14.88
CA ASP A 286 8.20 12.27 15.43
C ASP A 286 7.61 13.56 14.82
N ALA A 287 7.53 13.64 13.50
CA ALA A 287 7.25 14.90 12.81
C ALA A 287 5.88 15.56 13.10
N PHE A 288 4.93 14.85 13.71
CA PHE A 288 3.56 15.36 13.89
C PHE A 288 2.89 14.98 15.22
N THR A 289 3.63 14.37 16.16
CA THR A 289 3.05 13.84 17.41
C THR A 289 3.84 14.18 18.68
N GLY A 290 5.04 14.76 18.56
CA GLY A 290 5.80 15.22 19.71
C GLY A 290 5.24 16.53 20.28
N GLU A 291 5.35 16.71 21.60
CA GLU A 291 5.08 18.02 22.21
C GLU A 291 6.08 19.05 21.64
N PRO A 292 5.61 20.25 21.24
CA PRO A 292 6.50 21.33 20.82
C PRO A 292 7.54 21.64 21.88
N ALA A 293 8.72 22.12 21.48
CA ALA A 293 9.69 22.66 22.42
C ALA A 293 9.04 23.71 23.34
N ALA A 294 9.38 23.67 24.63
CA ALA A 294 8.93 24.69 25.58
C ALA A 294 9.47 26.07 25.17
N PRO A 295 8.77 27.18 25.49
CA PRO A 295 9.19 28.54 25.11
C PRO A 295 10.59 28.94 25.56
N ASP A 296 11.10 28.33 26.63
CA ASP A 296 12.42 28.55 27.23
C ASP A 296 13.51 27.58 26.76
N ASP A 297 13.17 26.51 26.04
CA ASP A 297 14.11 25.54 25.48
C ASP A 297 14.65 25.99 24.10
N MET A 298 15.44 27.07 24.11
CA MET A 298 16.04 27.65 22.90
C MET A 298 16.87 26.64 22.06
N PRO A 299 17.68 25.74 22.65
CA PRO A 299 18.38 24.70 21.88
C PRO A 299 17.44 23.81 21.09
N ARG A 300 16.36 23.32 21.71
CA ARG A 300 15.38 22.46 21.04
C ARG A 300 14.58 23.22 19.99
N GLN A 301 14.20 24.47 20.24
CA GLN A 301 13.52 25.30 19.22
C GLN A 301 14.39 25.52 17.97
N HIS A 302 15.69 25.77 18.14
CA HIS A 302 16.60 25.89 17.00
C HIS A 302 16.74 24.57 16.23
N GLN A 303 16.76 23.45 16.93
CA GLN A 303 16.80 22.12 16.35
C GLN A 303 15.52 21.80 15.57
N GLU A 304 14.34 22.04 16.16
CA GLU A 304 13.04 21.90 15.50
C GLU A 304 12.94 22.79 14.26
N ALA A 305 13.37 24.05 14.34
CA ALA A 305 13.40 24.95 13.18
C ALA A 305 14.36 24.47 12.08
N ALA A 306 15.50 23.86 12.43
CA ALA A 306 16.41 23.26 11.45
C ALA A 306 15.80 22.04 10.76
N TRP A 307 15.11 21.18 11.52
CA TRP A 307 14.34 20.06 10.98
C TRP A 307 13.28 20.55 10.00
N PHE A 308 12.41 21.49 10.40
CA PHE A 308 11.39 22.06 9.52
C PHE A 308 11.97 22.60 8.21
N ARG A 309 13.12 23.28 8.27
CA ARG A 309 13.83 23.73 7.05
C ARG A 309 14.27 22.54 6.18
N ALA A 310 14.82 21.48 6.77
CA ALA A 310 15.28 20.29 6.04
C ALA A 310 14.14 19.51 5.36
N MET A 311 12.93 19.51 5.93
CA MET A 311 11.73 18.91 5.31
C MET A 311 10.86 19.90 4.56
N THR A 312 11.38 21.08 4.21
CA THR A 312 10.65 22.01 3.34
C THR A 312 10.26 21.27 2.05
N GLY A 313 8.95 21.21 1.75
CA GLY A 313 8.42 20.46 0.61
C GLY A 313 7.91 19.06 0.92
N ALA A 314 8.08 18.56 2.14
CA ALA A 314 7.32 17.44 2.72
C ALA A 314 5.86 17.86 2.95
N ALA A 315 5.13 18.19 1.89
CA ALA A 315 3.72 18.50 2.02
C ALA A 315 2.95 17.21 2.34
N ALA A 316 2.17 17.22 3.42
CA ALA A 316 1.02 16.34 3.53
C ALA A 316 0.15 16.57 2.28
N PRO A 317 -0.21 15.52 1.54
CA PRO A 317 -0.86 15.72 0.26
C PRO A 317 -2.17 16.52 0.42
N ARG A 318 -2.35 17.57 -0.40
CA ARG A 318 -3.39 18.58 -0.17
C ARG A 318 -4.79 17.98 -0.36
N ARG A 319 -5.71 18.32 0.56
CA ARG A 319 -7.19 18.22 0.46
C ARG A 319 -7.88 16.85 0.56
N VAL A 320 -7.19 15.72 0.74
CA VAL A 320 -7.89 14.40 0.83
C VAL A 320 -7.98 13.85 2.25
N TRP A 321 -7.10 14.27 3.17
CA TRP A 321 -6.92 13.57 4.45
C TRP A 321 -7.53 14.25 5.69
N HIS A 322 -7.96 15.52 5.62
CA HIS A 322 -8.39 16.30 6.81
C HIS A 322 -9.81 16.86 6.78
N GLU A 323 -10.66 16.55 5.79
CA GLU A 323 -12.08 16.93 5.88
C GLU A 323 -12.86 15.91 6.73
N ARG A 324 -12.53 15.82 8.03
CA ARG A 324 -13.56 15.63 9.05
C ARG A 324 -13.92 17.01 9.56
N LYS A 325 -15.14 17.48 9.28
CA LYS A 325 -15.81 18.35 10.26
C LYS A 325 -15.86 17.54 11.56
N PRO A 326 -15.56 18.13 12.72
CA PRO A 326 -15.81 17.46 14.00
C PRO A 326 -17.26 16.99 14.01
N GLU A 327 -17.49 15.70 14.26
CA GLU A 327 -18.84 15.24 14.56
C GLU A 327 -19.31 15.99 15.82
N PRO A 328 -20.53 16.54 15.84
CA PRO A 328 -21.08 17.05 17.09
C PRO A 328 -21.14 15.88 18.08
N SER A 329 -20.52 16.06 19.26
CA SER A 329 -20.57 15.08 20.33
C SER A 329 -22.02 14.64 20.60
N PRO A 330 -22.27 13.35 20.93
CA PRO A 330 -23.61 12.86 21.25
C PRO A 330 -24.21 13.52 22.49
N ASP A 331 -23.39 14.15 23.32
CA ASP A 331 -23.82 14.83 24.52
C ASP A 331 -24.23 16.27 24.22
N GLY A 332 -25.42 16.40 23.66
CA GLY A 332 -26.21 17.61 23.81
C GLY A 332 -26.58 17.80 25.29
N ALA A 333 -25.75 18.51 26.04
CA ALA A 333 -26.15 19.12 27.29
C ALA A 333 -25.80 20.62 27.26
N SER A 334 -26.86 21.41 27.07
CA SER A 334 -26.88 22.86 27.23
C SER A 334 -26.13 23.33 28.47
N ALA A 335 -25.24 24.29 28.31
CA ALA A 335 -24.94 25.28 29.33
C ALA A 335 -24.91 26.66 28.67
N GLY A 336 -25.97 27.43 28.90
CA GLY A 336 -26.04 28.83 28.53
C GLY A 336 -25.24 29.72 29.50
N GLY A 337 -24.99 30.95 29.04
CA GLY A 337 -24.39 32.06 29.82
C GLY A 337 -22.87 32.12 29.65
N THR A 338 -22.24 33.24 29.27
CA THR A 338 -22.62 34.63 29.53
C THR A 338 -21.92 35.55 28.53
N LEU A 339 -22.61 36.60 28.07
CA LEU A 339 -22.01 37.74 27.37
C LEU A 339 -20.91 38.39 28.25
N GLY A 340 -19.80 38.76 27.62
CA GLY A 340 -18.70 39.51 28.24
C GLY A 340 -17.95 40.36 27.22
N THR A 341 -18.56 41.48 26.86
CA THR A 341 -17.96 42.80 26.52
C THR A 341 -16.54 42.87 25.91
N GLN A 342 -16.47 43.28 24.65
CA GLN A 342 -15.31 43.99 24.07
C GLN A 342 -15.17 45.40 24.67
N PRO A 343 -13.96 45.91 24.93
CA PRO A 343 -13.72 47.35 25.02
C PRO A 343 -13.38 47.91 23.63
N LYS A 344 -14.06 48.99 23.24
CA LYS A 344 -13.66 49.87 22.13
C LYS A 344 -12.48 50.76 22.55
N PRO A 345 -11.57 51.14 21.65
CA PRO A 345 -10.65 52.24 21.89
C PRO A 345 -11.32 53.60 21.57
N ASP A 346 -10.87 54.63 22.27
CA ASP A 346 -11.23 56.05 22.07
C ASP A 346 -10.79 56.61 20.72
#